data_AF-A0A3N6APJ5-F1
#
_entry.id   AF-A0A3N6APJ5-F1
#
_cell.length_a   1.000
_cell.length_b   1.000
_cell.length_c   1.000
_cell.angle_alpha   90.00
_cell.angle_beta   90.00
_cell.angle_gamma   90.00
#
_symmetry.space_group_name_H-M   'P 1'
#
loop_
_entity.id
_entity.type
_entity.pdbx_description
1 polymer ?
#
loop_
_entity_poly.entity_id
_entity_poly.type
_entity_poly.pdbx_seq_one_letter_code
_entity_poly.pdbx_strand_id
1 'polypeptide(L)'
;MMIRVFLEIIRITAIFLILGSIMGALIKLVYGNFGIDVDNTNGGWMVGISILIIIFVLYRNRLQFSGVYKGEHRVKLSKTLSAFLITSSVLMLIFAPLVH
;
A
#
# COMPACT_ATOMS: atom_id res chain seq x y z
N MET A 1 21.22 14.26 -13.43
CA MET A 1 20.57 12.94 -13.29
C MET A 1 20.33 12.59 -11.82
N MET A 2 21.38 12.39 -11.00
CA MET A 2 21.32 11.99 -9.58
C MET A 2 20.23 12.68 -8.72
N ILE A 3 20.20 14.02 -8.69
CA ILE A 3 19.25 14.80 -7.87
C ILE A 3 17.78 14.45 -8.18
N ARG A 4 17.45 14.16 -9.44
CA ARG A 4 16.06 13.80 -9.83
C ARG A 4 15.67 12.41 -9.32
N VAL A 5 16.62 11.48 -9.23
CA VAL A 5 16.41 10.16 -8.64
C VAL A 5 16.23 10.27 -7.13
N PHE A 6 17.07 11.04 -6.46
CA PHE A 6 16.98 11.29 -5.01
C PHE A 6 15.62 11.91 -4.60
N LEU A 7 15.17 12.93 -5.33
CA LEU A 7 13.85 13.54 -5.11
C LEU A 7 12.68 12.56 -5.38
N GLU A 8 12.81 11.67 -6.37
CA GLU A 8 11.79 10.65 -6.64
C GLU A 8 11.75 9.59 -5.52
N ILE A 9 12.89 9.21 -4.94
CA ILE A 9 12.96 8.32 -3.76
C ILE A 9 12.27 8.97 -2.55
N ILE A 10 12.59 10.23 -2.23
CA ILE A 10 11.93 10.98 -1.15
C ILE A 10 10.41 11.03 -1.38
N ARG A 11 9.98 11.28 -2.63
CA ARG A 11 8.56 11.31 -3.01
C ARG A 11 7.88 9.96 -2.80
N ILE A 12 8.54 8.85 -3.14
CA ILE A 12 8.02 7.49 -2.88
C ILE A 12 7.88 7.26 -1.37
N THR A 13 8.94 7.49 -0.60
CA THR A 13 8.93 7.30 0.86
C THR A 13 7.84 8.14 1.53
N ALA A 14 7.71 9.42 1.16
CA ALA A 14 6.66 10.29 1.67
C ALA A 14 5.24 9.78 1.34
N ILE A 15 5.00 9.33 0.10
CA ILE A 15 3.72 8.73 -0.30
C ILE A 15 3.42 7.48 0.54
N PHE A 16 4.40 6.60 0.74
CA PHE A 16 4.22 5.37 1.52
C PHE A 16 3.96 5.65 3.01
N LEU A 17 4.66 6.61 3.63
CA LEU A 17 4.44 6.98 5.02
C LEU A 17 3.08 7.68 5.23
N ILE A 18 2.71 8.62 4.35
CA ILE A 18 1.44 9.36 4.46
C ILE A 18 0.25 8.45 4.17
N LEU A 19 0.25 7.70 3.06
CA LEU A 19 -0.86 6.79 2.76
C LEU A 19 -0.89 5.59 3.71
N GLY A 20 0.26 5.09 4.14
CA GLY A 20 0.37 3.98 5.09
C GLY A 20 -0.23 4.32 6.45
N SER A 21 0.10 5.49 7.00
CA SER A 21 -0.47 5.97 8.26
C SER A 21 -1.98 6.26 8.16
N ILE A 22 -2.44 6.91 7.07
CA ILE A 22 -3.87 7.16 6.84
C ILE A 22 -4.64 5.83 6.72
N MET A 23 -4.17 4.89 5.90
CA MET A 23 -4.84 3.61 5.71
C MET A 23 -4.81 2.73 6.97
N GLY A 24 -3.70 2.72 7.70
CA GLY A 24 -3.58 2.01 8.98
C GLY A 24 -4.55 2.56 10.03
N ALA A 25 -4.65 3.88 10.17
CA ALA A 25 -5.61 4.52 11.06
C ALA A 25 -7.07 4.21 10.67
N LEU A 26 -7.40 4.24 9.38
CA LEU A 26 -8.73 3.88 8.89
C LEU A 26 -9.08 2.42 9.17
N ILE A 27 -8.15 1.48 8.93
CA ILE A 27 -8.39 0.05 9.19
C ILE A 27 -8.54 -0.20 10.69
N LYS A 28 -7.72 0.44 11.54
CA LYS A 28 -7.85 0.36 13.00
C LYS A 28 -9.19 0.90 13.50
N LEU A 29 -9.70 1.99 12.94
CA LEU A 29 -11.06 2.50 13.24
C LEU A 29 -12.15 1.52 12.80
N VAL A 30 -12.04 0.93 11.61
CA VAL A 30 -13.00 -0.08 11.13
C VAL A 30 -12.99 -1.31 12.06
N TYR A 31 -11.82 -1.86 12.39
CA TYR A 31 -11.72 -3.05 13.23
C TYR A 31 -12.18 -2.77 14.67
N GLY A 32 -11.81 -1.62 15.23
CA GLY A 32 -12.30 -1.17 16.54
C GLY A 32 -13.83 -1.06 16.61
N ASN A 33 -14.49 -0.57 15.55
CA ASN A 33 -15.96 -0.53 15.46
C ASN A 33 -16.61 -1.92 15.42
N PHE A 34 -15.88 -2.97 15.02
CA PHE A 34 -16.32 -4.37 15.08
C PHE A 34 -15.84 -5.10 16.35
N GLY A 35 -15.15 -4.42 17.28
CA GLY A 35 -14.57 -5.04 18.48
C GLY A 35 -13.37 -5.96 18.19
N ILE A 36 -12.74 -5.80 17.02
CA ILE A 36 -11.59 -6.59 16.58
C ILE A 36 -10.30 -5.87 16.96
N ASP A 37 -9.40 -6.56 17.65
CA ASP A 37 -8.01 -6.14 17.86
C ASP A 37 -7.04 -7.10 17.16
N VAL A 38 -6.10 -6.54 16.40
CA VAL A 38 -5.03 -7.25 15.68
C VAL A 38 -3.64 -6.68 15.96
N ASP A 39 -3.52 -5.68 16.86
CA ASP A 39 -2.24 -5.01 17.12
C ASP A 39 -1.22 -5.95 17.78
N ASN A 40 -1.70 -6.96 18.53
CA ASN A 40 -0.89 -7.98 19.20
C ASN A 40 -0.93 -9.36 18.51
N THR A 41 -1.43 -9.47 17.28
CA THR A 41 -1.52 -10.74 16.55
C THR A 41 -0.67 -10.74 15.27
N ASN A 42 -0.38 -11.93 14.73
CA ASN A 42 0.20 -12.07 13.39
C ASN A 42 -0.67 -11.40 12.30
N GLY A 43 -1.98 -11.26 12.54
CA GLY A 43 -2.91 -10.46 11.75
C GLY A 43 -2.51 -9.00 11.56
N GLY A 44 -1.87 -8.35 12.54
CA GLY A 44 -1.39 -6.97 12.42
C GLY A 44 -0.35 -6.81 11.29
N TRP A 45 0.57 -7.77 11.17
CA TRP A 45 1.52 -7.82 10.04
C TRP A 45 0.82 -8.06 8.71
N MET A 46 -0.21 -8.90 8.69
CA MET A 46 -1.02 -9.19 7.50
C MET A 46 -1.77 -7.93 7.01
N VAL A 47 -2.29 -7.11 7.93
CA VAL A 47 -2.85 -5.78 7.63
C VAL A 47 -1.78 -4.86 7.03
N GLY A 48 -0.60 -4.78 7.65
CA GLY A 48 0.51 -3.96 7.16
C GLY A 48 0.94 -4.31 5.73
N ILE A 49 1.12 -5.60 5.43
CA ILE A 49 1.46 -6.09 4.09
C ILE A 49 0.36 -5.74 3.08
N SER A 50 -0.91 -5.90 3.47
CA SER A 50 -2.06 -5.56 2.61
C SER A 50 -2.08 -4.09 2.22
N ILE A 51 -1.85 -3.19 3.18
CA ILE A 51 -1.74 -1.73 2.94
C ILE A 51 -0.59 -1.43 1.96
N LEU A 52 0.58 -2.04 2.16
CA LEU A 52 1.74 -1.85 1.29
C LEU A 52 1.47 -2.30 -0.15
N ILE A 53 0.75 -3.41 -0.36
CA ILE A 53 0.34 -3.87 -1.70
C ILE A 53 -0.60 -2.86 -2.36
N ILE A 54 -1.61 -2.34 -1.66
CA ILE A 54 -2.55 -1.36 -2.21
C ILE A 54 -1.82 -0.06 -2.62
N ILE A 55 -0.94 0.45 -1.75
CA ILE A 55 -0.13 1.65 -2.03
C ILE A 55 0.81 1.40 -3.21
N PHE A 56 1.44 0.23 -3.31
CA PHE A 56 2.29 -0.15 -4.42
C PHE A 56 1.54 -0.16 -5.77
N VAL A 57 0.34 -0.76 -5.83
CA VAL A 57 -0.48 -0.78 -7.05
C VAL A 57 -0.93 0.64 -7.43
N LEU A 58 -1.38 1.45 -6.47
CA LEU A 58 -1.74 2.86 -6.69
C LEU A 58 -0.54 3.68 -7.20
N TYR A 59 0.64 3.45 -6.62
CA TYR A 59 1.87 4.11 -7.04
C TYR A 59 2.24 3.73 -8.48
N ARG A 60 2.38 2.44 -8.77
CA ARG A 60 2.80 1.93 -10.10
C ARG A 60 1.82 2.26 -11.22
N ASN A 61 0.53 2.46 -10.93
CA ASN A 61 -0.48 2.75 -11.97
C ASN A 61 -0.83 4.24 -12.12
N ARG A 62 -0.69 5.05 -11.07
CA ARG A 62 -1.10 6.47 -11.06
C ARG A 62 0.02 7.41 -10.63
N LEU A 63 0.51 7.29 -9.39
CA LEU A 63 1.39 8.30 -8.78
C LEU A 63 2.83 8.30 -9.35
N GLN A 64 3.29 7.21 -9.94
CA GLN A 64 4.58 7.17 -10.63
C GLN A 64 4.59 8.07 -11.89
N PHE A 65 3.45 8.26 -12.55
CA PHE A 65 3.36 9.04 -13.80
C PHE A 65 3.37 10.55 -13.58
N SER A 66 2.97 11.04 -12.39
CA SER A 66 3.08 12.45 -12.03
C SER A 66 4.49 12.89 -11.58
N GLY A 67 5.45 11.96 -11.51
CA GLY A 67 6.78 12.23 -10.99
C GLY A 67 7.73 12.93 -11.95
N VAL A 68 8.69 13.66 -11.38
CA VAL A 68 9.59 14.61 -12.07
C VAL A 68 10.52 13.96 -13.10
N TYR A 69 11.05 12.75 -12.84
CA TYR A 69 12.31 12.24 -13.41
C TYR A 69 12.68 12.71 -14.84
N LYS A 70 12.13 12.22 -15.97
CA LYS A 70 11.30 11.04 -16.25
C LYS A 70 12.22 9.88 -16.68
N GLY A 71 11.77 8.61 -16.64
CA GLY A 71 12.57 7.45 -17.09
C GLY A 71 11.76 6.49 -17.98
N GLU A 72 12.43 5.84 -18.94
CA GLU A 72 11.81 5.01 -19.99
C GLU A 72 11.08 3.76 -19.45
N HIS A 73 11.46 3.28 -18.26
CA HIS A 73 10.91 2.08 -17.63
C HIS A 73 9.59 2.33 -16.85
N ARG A 74 8.86 3.42 -17.15
CA ARG A 74 7.56 3.76 -16.55
C ARG A 74 6.41 2.98 -17.21
N VAL A 75 6.42 1.67 -17.08
CA VAL A 75 5.33 0.77 -17.52
C VAL A 75 4.32 0.56 -16.39
N LYS A 76 3.02 0.70 -16.68
CA LYS A 76 1.92 0.37 -15.74
C LYS A 76 1.89 -1.13 -15.47
N LEU A 77 1.39 -1.54 -14.31
CA LEU A 77 1.03 -2.94 -14.09
C LEU A 77 -0.09 -3.32 -15.09
N SER A 78 -0.12 -4.57 -15.54
CA SER A 78 -1.25 -5.05 -16.33
C SER A 78 -2.54 -4.95 -15.52
N LYS A 79 -3.69 -4.78 -16.19
CA LYS A 79 -4.99 -4.70 -15.51
C LYS A 79 -5.23 -5.95 -14.66
N THR A 80 -4.91 -7.13 -15.20
CA THR A 80 -5.03 -8.43 -14.52
C THR A 80 -4.17 -8.52 -13.26
N LEU A 81 -2.89 -8.14 -13.33
CA LEU A 81 -2.00 -8.19 -12.15
C LEU A 81 -2.40 -7.14 -11.10
N SER A 82 -2.83 -5.97 -11.53
CA SER A 82 -3.36 -4.93 -10.64
C SER A 82 -4.61 -5.39 -9.90
N ALA A 83 -5.54 -6.01 -10.61
CA ALA A 83 -6.76 -6.57 -10.03
C ALA A 83 -6.43 -7.73 -9.07
N PHE A 84 -5.55 -8.64 -9.46
CA PHE A 84 -5.10 -9.75 -8.61
C PHE A 84 -4.49 -9.27 -7.29
N LEU A 85 -3.57 -8.30 -7.34
CA LEU A 85 -2.93 -7.73 -6.15
C LEU A 85 -3.91 -6.97 -5.25
N ILE A 86 -4.88 -6.24 -5.83
CA ILE A 86 -5.93 -5.58 -5.04
C ILE A 86 -6.83 -6.63 -4.38
N THR A 87 -7.33 -7.62 -5.14
CA THR A 87 -8.17 -8.69 -4.59
C THR A 87 -7.45 -9.48 -3.50
N SER A 88 -6.18 -9.84 -3.68
CA SER A 88 -5.42 -10.54 -2.64
C SER A 88 -5.24 -9.68 -1.39
N SER A 89 -4.92 -8.38 -1.52
CA SER A 89 -4.82 -7.47 -0.38
C SER A 89 -6.15 -7.28 0.37
N VAL A 90 -7.30 -7.26 -0.33
CA VAL A 90 -8.62 -7.17 0.29
C VAL A 90 -8.96 -8.46 1.03
N LEU A 91 -8.70 -9.62 0.44
CA LEU A 91 -8.85 -10.92 1.12
C LEU A 91 -7.95 -11.01 2.36
N MET A 92 -6.70 -10.55 2.26
CA MET A 92 -5.77 -10.54 3.40
C MET A 92 -6.25 -9.65 4.54
N LEU A 93 -6.88 -8.50 4.27
CA LEU A 93 -7.53 -7.71 5.31
C LEU A 93 -8.68 -8.49 5.97
N ILE A 94 -9.58 -9.06 5.17
CA ILE A 94 -10.74 -9.84 5.68
C ILE A 94 -10.30 -11.02 6.56
N PHE A 95 -9.21 -11.70 6.21
CA PHE A 95 -8.71 -12.85 6.96
C PHE A 95 -7.75 -12.51 8.10
N ALA A 96 -7.17 -11.30 8.14
CA ALA A 96 -6.20 -10.91 9.19
C ALA A 96 -6.70 -11.11 10.63
N PRO A 97 -7.98 -10.85 10.99
CA PRO A 97 -8.50 -11.12 12.34
C PRO A 97 -8.51 -12.60 12.74
N LEU A 98 -8.43 -13.54 11.78
CA LEU A 98 -8.39 -14.98 12.04
C LEU A 98 -6.97 -15.53 12.23
N VAL A 99 -5.96 -14.69 12.05
CA VAL A 99 -4.55 -15.07 12.13
C VAL A 99 -3.96 -14.54 13.43
N HIS A 100 -3.81 -15.44 14.41
CA HIS A 100 -3.24 -15.15 15.73
C HIS A 100 -1.72 -15.28 15.73
#